data_AF-A0A8J7YKC1-F1
#
_entry.id   AF-A0A8J7YKC1-F1
#
_cell.length_a   1.000
_cell.length_b   1.000
_cell.length_c   1.000
_cell.angle_alpha   90.00
_cell.angle_beta   90.00
_cell.angle_gamma   90.00
#
_symmetry.space_group_name_H-M   'P 1'
#
loop_
_entity.id
_entity.type
_entity.pdbx_description
1 polymer ?
#
loop_
_entity_poly.entity_id
_entity_poly.type
_entity_poly.pdbx_seq_one_letter_code
_entity_poly.pdbx_strand_id
1 'polypeptide(L)'
;MTNIRRGSLVGSVFDAVFRPSEFVSVREESEFRDRSTLALRLAGLTGFYLWNVFLYATPLTLAGIGFTSTAAAPEWFAGLTAGVVQTPDTLWRLLVGLVQNSAFLTIATGVVLVSYHGSVALVTGPGGVLKSFHTVVYTTGAYLAALFTGVMYLSTTPGLGAAASLVLNLQKKGFYLVIDWLGADVGLPGGRPDAVVVGTISPTGQAILALLGVAAVYFLYSLYLGARINHEMSRSQATAVLTAVAAAPVIYIVGTVLYSTVIL
;
A
#
# COMPACT_ATOMS: atom_id res chain seq x y z
N MET A 1 11.33 29.56 21.68
CA MET A 1 11.19 29.90 20.24
C MET A 1 11.40 28.62 19.44
N THR A 2 10.35 27.83 19.27
CA THR A 2 10.36 26.60 18.47
C THR A 2 10.18 27.00 17.00
N ASN A 3 11.25 26.84 16.21
CA ASN A 3 11.19 27.01 14.77
C ASN A 3 10.22 25.98 14.18
N ILE A 4 9.01 26.41 13.81
CA ILE A 4 8.11 25.64 12.97
C ILE A 4 8.76 25.60 11.58
N ARG A 5 9.67 24.64 11.35
CA ARG A 5 10.06 24.29 9.98
C ARG A 5 8.80 23.77 9.29
N ARG A 6 8.16 24.62 8.49
CA ARG A 6 7.24 24.16 7.45
C ARG A 6 8.01 23.13 6.62
N GLY A 7 7.68 21.86 6.79
CA GLY A 7 8.35 20.78 6.06
C GLY A 7 8.13 21.00 4.57
N SER A 8 9.19 21.35 3.84
CA SER A 8 9.16 21.28 2.39
C SER A 8 9.00 19.82 1.99
N LEU A 9 8.34 19.54 0.85
CA LEU A 9 8.24 18.20 0.28
C LEU A 9 9.61 17.50 0.21
N VAL A 10 10.65 18.25 -0.11
CA VAL A 10 12.05 17.78 -0.15
C VAL A 10 12.55 17.35 1.23
N GLY A 11 12.25 18.12 2.28
CA GLY A 11 12.59 17.74 3.66
C GLY A 11 11.87 16.47 4.10
N SER A 12 10.59 16.33 3.74
CA SER A 12 9.81 15.14 4.06
C SER A 12 10.34 13.87 3.39
N VAL A 13 10.81 13.95 2.14
CA VAL A 13 11.41 12.81 1.42
C VAL A 13 12.79 12.48 2.00
N PHE A 14 13.60 13.49 2.31
CA PHE A 14 14.90 13.30 2.96
C PHE A 14 14.72 12.60 4.32
N ASP A 15 13.77 13.06 5.12
CA ASP A 15 13.51 12.47 6.44
C ASP A 15 12.99 11.03 6.30
N ALA A 16 12.14 10.72 5.31
CA ALA A 16 11.68 9.34 5.07
C ALA A 16 12.82 8.35 4.76
N VAL A 17 13.93 8.82 4.18
CA VAL A 17 15.08 7.97 3.82
C VAL A 17 16.15 7.99 4.89
N PHE A 18 16.57 9.18 5.35
CA PHE A 18 17.76 9.34 6.19
C PHE A 18 17.43 9.56 7.66
N ARG A 19 16.19 9.95 7.99
CA ARG A 19 15.75 10.23 9.38
C ARG A 19 14.34 9.71 9.64
N PRO A 20 14.09 8.40 9.44
CA PRO A 20 12.73 7.86 9.50
C PRO A 20 12.06 8.07 10.86
N SER A 21 12.83 8.25 11.94
CA SER A 21 12.32 8.65 13.26
C SER A 21 11.69 10.04 13.27
N GLU A 22 12.30 11.02 12.60
CA GLU A 22 11.74 12.38 12.47
C GLU A 22 10.51 12.39 11.56
N PHE A 23 10.51 11.54 10.53
CA PHE A 23 9.42 11.38 9.56
C PHE A 23 8.15 10.82 10.20
N VAL A 24 8.26 9.79 11.04
CA VAL A 24 7.08 9.15 11.67
C VAL A 24 6.63 9.81 12.97
N SER A 25 7.45 10.69 13.56
CA SER A 25 7.18 11.30 14.85
C SER A 25 6.00 12.26 14.82
N VAL A 26 5.06 12.08 15.75
CA VAL A 26 4.01 13.04 16.03
C VAL A 26 4.57 14.07 17.02
N ARG A 27 4.73 15.32 16.58
CA ARG A 27 5.58 16.31 17.30
C ARG A 27 4.96 16.94 18.54
N GLU A 28 3.64 16.95 18.70
CA GLU A 28 2.98 17.58 19.84
C GLU A 28 1.70 16.85 20.28
N GLU A 29 1.67 16.32 21.51
CA GLU A 29 0.44 15.72 22.08
C GLU A 29 -0.66 16.76 22.33
N SER A 30 -0.28 18.04 22.49
CA SER A 30 -1.20 19.19 22.56
C SER A 30 -2.07 19.36 21.32
N GLU A 31 -1.61 18.86 20.16
CA GLU A 31 -2.35 18.97 18.89
C GLU A 31 -3.65 18.15 18.86
N PHE A 32 -3.88 17.27 19.84
CA PHE A 32 -5.04 16.39 19.89
C PHE A 32 -6.05 16.72 21.01
N ARG A 33 -5.81 17.76 21.81
CA ARG A 33 -6.74 18.16 22.88
C ARG A 33 -7.94 18.96 22.37
N ASP A 34 -7.79 19.71 21.28
CA ASP A 34 -8.87 20.50 20.69
C ASP A 34 -9.54 19.75 19.53
N ARG A 35 -10.88 19.66 19.57
CA ARG A 35 -11.69 18.95 18.56
C ARG A 35 -11.60 19.58 17.18
N SER A 36 -11.47 20.91 17.11
CA SER A 36 -11.39 21.62 15.83
C SER A 36 -10.05 21.37 15.13
N THR A 37 -8.96 21.43 15.91
CA THR A 37 -7.61 21.09 15.45
C THR A 37 -7.52 19.61 15.04
N LEU A 38 -8.15 18.71 15.81
CA LEU A 38 -8.26 17.29 15.49
C LEU A 38 -8.93 17.06 14.12
N ALA A 39 -10.08 17.68 13.89
CA ALA A 39 -10.83 17.54 12.64
C ALA A 39 -10.04 18.05 11.43
N LEU A 40 -9.39 19.20 11.56
CA LEU A 40 -8.53 19.76 10.51
C LEU A 40 -7.33 18.86 10.20
N ARG A 41 -6.70 18.27 11.23
CA ARG A 41 -5.59 17.33 11.04
C ARG A 41 -6.04 16.02 10.38
N LEU A 42 -7.18 15.48 10.79
CA LEU A 42 -7.79 14.32 10.15
C LEU A 42 -8.11 14.60 8.68
N ALA A 43 -8.70 15.75 8.37
CA ALA A 43 -8.97 16.18 7.01
C ALA A 43 -7.67 16.33 6.19
N GLY A 44 -6.63 16.94 6.77
CA GLY A 44 -5.32 17.08 6.13
C GLY A 44 -4.64 15.74 5.85
N LEU A 45 -4.63 14.82 6.82
CA LEU A 45 -4.08 13.47 6.66
C LEU A 45 -4.88 12.65 5.64
N THR A 46 -6.21 12.75 5.68
CA THR A 46 -7.10 12.07 4.72
C THR A 46 -6.88 12.64 3.32
N GLY A 47 -6.79 13.96 3.16
CA GLY A 47 -6.49 14.59 1.88
C GLY A 47 -5.13 14.18 1.33
N PHE A 48 -4.08 14.19 2.17
CA PHE A 48 -2.76 13.70 1.79
C PHE A 48 -2.79 12.22 1.39
N TYR A 49 -3.51 11.39 2.15
CA TYR A 49 -3.68 9.98 1.84
C TYR A 49 -4.37 9.77 0.48
N LEU A 50 -5.53 10.41 0.26
CA LEU A 50 -6.29 10.30 -0.99
C LEU A 50 -5.48 10.79 -2.19
N TRP A 51 -4.70 11.85 -2.01
CA TRP A 51 -3.77 12.33 -3.04
C TRP A 51 -2.71 11.29 -3.40
N ASN A 52 -2.09 10.66 -2.41
CA ASN A 52 -1.11 9.60 -2.66
C ASN A 52 -1.75 8.37 -3.32
N VAL A 53 -2.94 7.95 -2.89
CA VAL A 53 -3.71 6.88 -3.55
C VAL A 53 -3.94 7.22 -5.02
N PHE A 54 -4.40 8.44 -5.32
CA PHE A 54 -4.61 8.89 -6.68
C PHE A 54 -3.31 8.88 -7.51
N LEU A 55 -2.22 9.40 -6.94
CA LEU A 55 -0.90 9.40 -7.58
C LEU A 55 -0.35 8.00 -7.87
N TYR A 56 -0.71 6.99 -7.07
CA TYR A 56 -0.24 5.62 -7.25
C TYR A 56 -1.17 4.81 -8.16
N ALA A 57 -2.48 4.96 -8.01
CA ALA A 57 -3.47 4.25 -8.80
C ALA A 57 -3.47 4.71 -10.27
N THR A 58 -3.22 5.99 -10.53
CA THR A 58 -3.19 6.55 -11.90
C THR A 58 -2.17 5.85 -12.82
N PRO A 59 -0.86 5.81 -12.50
CA PRO A 59 0.12 5.16 -13.37
C PRO A 59 -0.13 3.65 -13.51
N LEU A 60 -0.58 2.97 -12.45
CA LEU A 60 -0.96 1.55 -12.53
C LEU A 60 -2.08 1.32 -13.54
N THR A 61 -3.12 2.15 -13.47
CA THR A 61 -4.27 2.04 -14.35
C THR A 61 -3.89 2.36 -15.80
N LEU A 62 -3.08 3.40 -16.02
CA LEU A 62 -2.57 3.76 -17.36
C LEU A 62 -1.69 2.66 -17.96
N ALA A 63 -0.93 1.93 -17.14
CA ALA A 63 -0.12 0.81 -17.57
C ALA A 63 -0.93 -0.50 -17.74
N GLY A 64 -2.23 -0.51 -17.43
CA GLY A 64 -3.05 -1.72 -17.45
C GLY A 64 -2.70 -2.73 -16.35
N ILE A 65 -2.08 -2.27 -15.26
CA ILE A 65 -1.67 -3.10 -14.12
C ILE A 65 -2.77 -3.09 -13.05
N GLY A 66 -3.03 -4.25 -12.47
CA GLY A 66 -4.04 -4.43 -11.42
C GLY A 66 -5.41 -4.75 -12.01
N PHE A 67 -6.45 -4.08 -11.51
CA PHE A 67 -7.80 -4.31 -12.00
C PHE A 67 -8.01 -3.62 -13.34
N THR A 68 -8.38 -4.42 -14.34
CA THR A 68 -8.77 -3.93 -15.66
C THR A 68 -10.23 -4.28 -15.91
N SER A 69 -11.00 -3.30 -16.37
CA SER A 69 -12.42 -3.48 -16.69
C SER A 69 -12.60 -3.65 -18.19
N THR A 70 -13.39 -4.63 -18.59
CA THR A 70 -13.89 -4.79 -19.96
C THR A 70 -15.28 -4.18 -20.15
N ALA A 71 -15.88 -3.61 -19.10
CA ALA A 71 -17.22 -3.05 -19.15
C ALA A 71 -17.34 -1.94 -20.20
N ALA A 72 -18.42 -1.96 -20.96
CA ALA A 72 -18.79 -0.87 -21.84
C ALA A 72 -19.23 0.36 -21.02
N ALA A 73 -19.08 1.55 -21.59
CA ALA A 73 -19.62 2.76 -21.00
C ALA A 73 -21.16 2.67 -20.93
N PRO A 74 -21.76 3.01 -19.78
CA PRO A 74 -23.21 3.21 -19.71
C PRO A 74 -23.66 4.29 -20.69
N GLU A 75 -24.88 4.17 -21.22
CA GLU A 75 -25.41 5.11 -22.22
C GLU A 75 -25.37 6.57 -21.75
N TRP A 76 -25.65 6.84 -20.48
CA TRP A 76 -25.59 8.19 -19.91
C TRP A 76 -24.17 8.77 -19.97
N PHE A 77 -23.14 7.95 -19.76
CA PHE A 77 -21.76 8.39 -19.78
C PHE A 77 -21.29 8.64 -21.21
N ALA A 78 -21.69 7.76 -22.14
CA ALA A 78 -21.46 7.96 -23.57
C ALA A 78 -22.14 9.25 -24.06
N GLY A 79 -23.37 9.52 -23.61
CA GLY A 79 -24.10 10.75 -23.92
C GLY A 79 -23.43 12.02 -23.37
N LEU A 80 -22.95 11.99 -22.13
CA LEU A 80 -22.26 13.14 -21.50
C LEU A 80 -20.89 13.45 -22.11
N THR A 81 -20.23 12.44 -22.67
CA THR A 81 -18.88 12.56 -23.24
C THR A 81 -18.89 12.67 -24.76
N ALA A 82 -20.07 12.60 -25.38
CA ALA A 82 -20.28 12.80 -26.81
C ALA A 82 -19.78 14.19 -27.22
N GLY A 83 -18.74 14.22 -28.05
CA GLY A 83 -18.12 15.45 -28.54
C GLY A 83 -16.85 15.87 -27.81
N VAL A 84 -16.51 15.25 -26.67
CA VAL A 84 -15.25 15.49 -25.94
C VAL A 84 -14.24 14.38 -26.19
N VAL A 85 -14.68 13.12 -26.25
CA VAL A 85 -13.81 11.96 -26.48
C VAL A 85 -14.30 11.10 -27.64
N GLN A 86 -13.35 10.54 -28.40
CA GLN A 86 -13.66 9.67 -29.53
C GLN A 86 -14.14 8.28 -29.10
N THR A 87 -13.71 7.81 -27.92
CA THR A 87 -14.03 6.48 -27.41
C THR A 87 -14.49 6.53 -25.95
N PRO A 88 -15.79 6.79 -25.69
CA PRO A 88 -16.36 6.81 -24.33
C PRO A 88 -16.06 5.55 -23.53
N ASP A 89 -16.07 4.39 -24.18
CA ASP A 89 -15.71 3.10 -23.58
C ASP A 89 -14.28 3.07 -23.01
N THR A 90 -13.31 3.63 -23.75
CA THR A 90 -11.91 3.66 -23.30
C THR A 90 -11.77 4.52 -22.05
N LEU A 91 -12.39 5.71 -22.07
CA LEU A 91 -12.38 6.59 -20.90
C LEU A 91 -13.11 5.95 -19.72
N TRP A 92 -14.23 5.28 -19.96
CA TRP A 92 -14.98 4.58 -18.91
C TRP A 92 -14.15 3.46 -18.27
N ARG A 93 -13.52 2.60 -19.07
CA ARG A 93 -12.65 1.52 -18.57
C ARG A 93 -11.48 2.09 -17.76
N LEU A 94 -10.90 3.21 -18.21
CA LEU A 94 -9.86 3.92 -17.46
C LEU A 94 -10.38 4.40 -16.09
N LEU A 95 -11.55 5.05 -16.04
CA LEU A 95 -12.13 5.55 -14.79
C LEU A 95 -12.51 4.41 -13.83
N VAL A 96 -13.12 3.35 -14.35
CA VAL A 96 -13.47 2.16 -13.55
C VAL A 96 -12.22 1.47 -13.03
N GLY A 97 -11.21 1.27 -13.87
CA GLY A 97 -9.92 0.71 -13.45
C GLY A 97 -9.25 1.56 -12.38
N LEU A 98 -9.28 2.90 -12.52
CA LEU A 98 -8.74 3.83 -11.54
C LEU A 98 -9.46 3.71 -10.19
N VAL A 99 -10.79 3.61 -10.20
CA VAL A 99 -11.60 3.41 -8.99
C VAL A 99 -11.27 2.05 -8.35
N GLN A 100 -11.18 0.97 -9.14
CA GLN A 100 -10.88 -0.36 -8.63
C GLN A 100 -9.47 -0.44 -8.02
N ASN A 101 -8.47 0.10 -8.71
CA ASN A 101 -7.10 0.16 -8.20
C ASN A 101 -7.03 1.05 -6.94
N SER A 102 -7.69 2.21 -6.92
CA SER A 102 -7.75 3.06 -5.73
C SER A 102 -8.41 2.35 -4.55
N ALA A 103 -9.53 1.67 -4.78
CA ALA A 103 -10.23 0.89 -3.76
C ALA A 103 -9.35 -0.23 -3.20
N PHE A 104 -8.61 -0.94 -4.06
CA PHE A 104 -7.65 -1.95 -3.63
C PHE A 104 -6.55 -1.36 -2.72
N LEU A 105 -5.95 -0.23 -3.10
CA LEU A 105 -4.97 0.47 -2.27
C LEU A 105 -5.57 0.90 -0.93
N THR A 106 -6.84 1.33 -0.94
CA THR A 106 -7.57 1.70 0.27
C THR A 106 -7.84 0.53 1.19
N ILE A 107 -8.28 -0.60 0.66
CA ILE A 107 -8.48 -1.81 1.44
C ILE A 107 -7.14 -2.28 2.03
N ALA A 108 -6.07 -2.34 1.23
CA ALA A 108 -4.75 -2.74 1.69
C ALA A 108 -4.23 -1.82 2.82
N THR A 109 -4.37 -0.49 2.66
CA THR A 109 -4.01 0.47 3.70
C THR A 109 -4.86 0.29 4.96
N GLY A 110 -6.17 0.05 4.80
CA GLY A 110 -7.09 -0.21 5.89
C GLY A 110 -6.71 -1.47 6.68
N VAL A 111 -6.33 -2.55 6.00
CA VAL A 111 -5.82 -3.77 6.62
C VAL A 111 -4.57 -3.48 7.44
N VAL A 112 -3.59 -2.74 6.89
CA VAL A 112 -2.39 -2.32 7.63
C VAL A 112 -2.76 -1.50 8.85
N LEU A 113 -3.68 -0.52 8.71
CA LEU A 113 -4.12 0.34 9.80
C LEU A 113 -4.80 -0.45 10.92
N VAL A 114 -5.72 -1.35 10.58
CA VAL A 114 -6.44 -2.17 11.55
C VAL A 114 -5.49 -3.14 12.24
N SER A 115 -4.59 -3.81 11.51
CA SER A 115 -3.61 -4.71 12.11
C SER A 115 -2.62 -3.98 13.02
N TYR A 116 -2.14 -2.81 12.58
CA TYR A 116 -1.21 -1.99 13.35
C TYR A 116 -1.88 -1.42 14.60
N HIS A 117 -2.98 -0.70 14.45
CA HIS A 117 -3.68 -0.07 15.57
C HIS A 117 -4.29 -1.12 16.51
N GLY A 118 -4.85 -2.21 15.98
CA GLY A 118 -5.38 -3.31 16.79
C GLY A 118 -4.29 -3.92 17.67
N SER A 119 -3.10 -4.15 17.11
CA SER A 119 -1.96 -4.69 17.87
C SER A 119 -1.41 -3.69 18.88
N VAL A 120 -1.38 -2.40 18.52
CA VAL A 120 -1.08 -1.33 19.46
C VAL A 120 -2.08 -1.32 20.62
N ALA A 121 -3.37 -1.38 20.31
CA ALA A 121 -4.44 -1.35 21.29
C ALA A 121 -4.41 -2.54 22.25
N LEU A 122 -4.00 -3.72 21.78
CA LEU A 122 -3.79 -4.90 22.62
C LEU A 122 -2.65 -4.72 23.63
N VAL A 123 -1.64 -3.91 23.31
CA VAL A 123 -0.46 -3.70 24.17
C VAL A 123 -0.61 -2.49 25.07
N THR A 124 -1.16 -1.38 24.57
CA THR A 124 -1.22 -0.08 25.27
C THR A 124 -2.64 0.38 25.62
N GLY A 125 -3.67 -0.35 25.22
CA GLY A 125 -5.08 0.05 25.34
C GLY A 125 -5.59 0.83 24.12
N PRO A 126 -6.91 1.07 24.02
CA PRO A 126 -7.61 1.49 22.79
C PRO A 126 -7.34 2.95 22.33
N GLY A 127 -6.49 3.68 23.03
CA GLY A 127 -6.16 5.08 22.71
C GLY A 127 -5.20 5.20 21.53
N GLY A 128 -5.09 6.41 20.97
CA GLY A 128 -4.04 6.75 20.00
C GLY A 128 -4.32 6.36 18.55
N VAL A 129 -5.58 6.10 18.17
CA VAL A 129 -5.99 5.84 16.76
C VAL A 129 -5.37 6.83 15.78
N LEU A 130 -5.36 8.13 16.13
CA LEU A 130 -4.81 9.16 15.25
C LEU A 130 -3.28 9.09 15.12
N LYS A 131 -2.58 8.69 16.19
CA LYS A 131 -1.12 8.44 16.13
C LYS A 131 -0.84 7.27 15.19
N SER A 132 -1.64 6.20 15.29
CA SER A 132 -1.56 5.04 14.39
C SER A 132 -1.91 5.43 12.94
N PHE A 133 -2.96 6.22 12.73
CA PHE A 133 -3.36 6.70 11.40
C PHE A 133 -2.27 7.57 10.76
N HIS A 134 -1.68 8.50 11.53
CA HIS A 134 -0.56 9.32 11.08
C HIS A 134 0.62 8.42 10.66
N THR A 135 1.05 7.50 11.53
CA THR A 135 2.13 6.57 11.22
C THR A 135 1.85 5.80 9.92
N VAL A 136 0.67 5.18 9.81
CA VAL A 136 0.34 4.35 8.65
C VAL A 136 0.23 5.18 7.38
N VAL A 137 -0.42 6.35 7.39
CA VAL A 137 -0.57 7.18 6.19
C VAL A 137 0.79 7.65 5.66
N TYR A 138 1.69 8.10 6.53
CA TYR A 138 3.02 8.57 6.12
C TYR A 138 3.92 7.44 5.62
N THR A 139 3.95 6.30 6.32
CA THR A 139 4.75 5.15 5.88
C THR A 139 4.20 4.55 4.59
N THR A 140 2.89 4.40 4.50
CA THR A 140 2.21 3.88 3.32
C THR A 140 2.44 4.79 2.14
N GLY A 141 2.32 6.12 2.29
CA GLY A 141 2.68 7.07 1.23
C GLY A 141 4.12 6.88 0.74
N ALA A 142 5.10 7.09 1.61
CA ALA A 142 6.50 7.08 1.19
C ALA A 142 6.95 5.76 0.54
N TYR A 143 6.60 4.62 1.14
CA TYR A 143 7.12 3.33 0.69
C TYR A 143 6.26 2.64 -0.36
N LEU A 144 4.94 2.86 -0.40
CA LEU A 144 4.16 2.40 -1.53
C LEU A 144 4.57 3.12 -2.82
N ALA A 145 4.93 4.40 -2.77
CA ALA A 145 5.46 5.10 -3.94
C ALA A 145 6.67 4.36 -4.55
N ALA A 146 7.63 3.97 -3.70
CA ALA A 146 8.82 3.24 -4.13
C ALA A 146 8.46 1.83 -4.66
N LEU A 147 7.59 1.10 -3.95
CA LEU A 147 7.17 -0.23 -4.36
C LEU A 147 6.41 -0.20 -5.70
N PHE A 148 5.45 0.71 -5.86
CA PHE A 148 4.69 0.84 -7.10
C PHE A 148 5.53 1.31 -8.26
N THR A 149 6.41 2.29 -8.05
CA THR A 149 7.32 2.75 -9.10
C THR A 149 8.23 1.61 -9.56
N GLY A 150 8.77 0.82 -8.63
CA GLY A 150 9.59 -0.34 -8.97
C GLY A 150 8.82 -1.42 -9.73
N VAL A 151 7.62 -1.79 -9.26
CA VAL A 151 6.77 -2.81 -9.92
C VAL A 151 6.29 -2.33 -11.30
N MET A 152 5.87 -1.08 -11.43
CA MET A 152 5.56 -0.44 -12.71
C MET A 152 6.73 -0.58 -13.68
N TYR A 153 7.91 -0.14 -13.26
CA TYR A 153 9.09 -0.14 -14.11
C TYR A 153 9.49 -1.56 -14.54
N LEU A 154 9.40 -2.55 -13.64
CA LEU A 154 9.60 -3.95 -13.99
C LEU A 154 8.60 -4.44 -15.03
N SER A 155 7.34 -4.01 -14.95
CA SER A 155 6.24 -4.50 -15.78
C SER A 155 6.20 -3.86 -17.18
N THR A 156 6.65 -2.61 -17.30
CA THR A 156 6.53 -1.84 -18.55
C THR A 156 7.84 -1.74 -19.33
N THR A 157 8.98 -2.09 -18.74
CA THR A 157 10.30 -1.93 -19.37
C THR A 157 10.73 -3.21 -20.11
N PRO A 158 11.03 -3.13 -21.43
CA PRO A 158 11.57 -4.26 -22.17
C PRO A 158 12.84 -4.83 -21.54
N GLY A 159 12.98 -6.16 -21.54
CA GLY A 159 14.16 -6.85 -20.99
C GLY A 159 14.16 -7.06 -19.47
N LEU A 160 13.10 -6.63 -18.76
CA LEU A 160 12.95 -6.86 -17.30
C LEU A 160 11.96 -7.98 -16.95
N GLY A 161 11.45 -8.71 -17.94
CA GLY A 161 10.41 -9.73 -17.75
C GLY A 161 10.75 -10.80 -16.71
N ALA A 162 12.01 -11.27 -16.65
CA ALA A 162 12.42 -12.24 -15.63
C ALA A 162 12.30 -11.70 -14.19
N ALA A 163 12.64 -10.43 -13.96
CA ALA A 163 12.48 -9.79 -12.66
C ALA A 163 11.00 -9.56 -12.31
N ALA A 164 10.19 -9.11 -13.28
CA ALA A 164 8.75 -8.98 -13.10
C ALA A 164 8.10 -10.33 -12.72
N SER A 165 8.44 -11.40 -13.45
CA SER A 165 7.98 -12.75 -13.17
C SER A 165 8.43 -13.25 -11.80
N LEU A 166 9.62 -12.89 -11.33
CA LEU A 166 10.06 -13.23 -9.97
C LEU A 166 9.15 -12.61 -8.91
N VAL A 167 8.87 -11.31 -9.01
CA VAL A 167 7.97 -10.62 -8.07
C VAL A 167 6.58 -11.25 -8.09
N LEU A 168 6.02 -11.46 -9.28
CA LEU A 168 4.71 -12.08 -9.45
C LEU A 168 4.67 -13.51 -8.87
N ASN A 169 5.69 -14.32 -9.13
CA ASN A 169 5.73 -15.70 -8.64
C ASN A 169 5.97 -15.77 -7.12
N LEU A 170 6.67 -14.80 -6.52
CA LEU A 170 6.75 -14.68 -5.07
C LEU A 170 5.38 -14.35 -4.46
N GLN A 171 4.61 -13.45 -5.07
CA GLN A 171 3.24 -13.16 -4.64
C GLN A 171 2.34 -14.39 -4.76
N LYS A 172 2.33 -15.05 -5.94
CA LYS A 172 1.57 -16.29 -6.15
C LYS A 172 1.95 -17.36 -5.12
N LYS A 173 3.24 -17.54 -4.82
CA LYS A 173 3.71 -18.49 -3.79
C LYS A 173 3.11 -18.19 -2.42
N GLY A 174 3.05 -16.92 -2.03
CA GLY A 174 2.42 -16.51 -0.78
C GLY A 174 0.93 -16.87 -0.72
N PHE A 175 0.18 -16.59 -1.79
CA PHE A 175 -1.24 -16.98 -1.88
C PHE A 175 -1.43 -18.50 -1.85
N TYR A 176 -0.71 -19.24 -2.70
CA TYR A 176 -0.85 -20.70 -2.76
C TYR A 176 -0.39 -21.41 -1.48
N LEU A 177 0.56 -20.85 -0.72
CA LEU A 177 0.91 -21.38 0.60
C LEU A 177 -0.30 -21.41 1.53
N VAL A 178 -1.13 -20.35 1.51
CA VAL A 178 -2.35 -20.27 2.33
C VAL A 178 -3.47 -21.13 1.76
N ILE A 179 -3.66 -21.14 0.44
CA ILE A 179 -4.67 -21.97 -0.24
C ILE A 179 -4.42 -23.46 0.04
N ASP A 180 -3.17 -23.90 -0.17
CA ASP A 180 -2.76 -25.30 0.05
C ASP A 180 -2.86 -25.66 1.54
N TRP A 181 -2.52 -24.74 2.46
CA TRP A 181 -2.67 -24.95 3.91
C TRP A 181 -4.14 -25.12 4.34
N LEU A 182 -5.06 -24.37 3.72
CA LEU A 182 -6.50 -24.50 3.97
C LEU A 182 -7.13 -25.69 3.24
N GLY A 183 -6.40 -26.34 2.31
CA GLY A 183 -6.95 -27.39 1.46
C GLY A 183 -8.06 -26.92 0.51
N ALA A 184 -8.07 -25.62 0.16
CA ALA A 184 -9.12 -25.02 -0.65
C ALA A 184 -8.90 -25.27 -2.15
N ASP A 185 -9.97 -25.62 -2.87
CA ASP A 185 -9.93 -25.79 -4.34
C ASP A 185 -10.15 -24.46 -5.06
N VAL A 186 -9.20 -23.53 -4.88
CA VAL A 186 -9.24 -22.18 -5.46
C VAL A 186 -8.01 -21.94 -6.33
N GLY A 187 -8.24 -21.59 -7.59
CA GLY A 187 -7.19 -21.21 -8.55
C GLY A 187 -7.05 -19.69 -8.67
N LEU A 188 -5.82 -19.18 -8.54
CA LEU A 188 -5.54 -17.78 -8.86
C LEU A 188 -5.59 -17.55 -10.38
N PRO A 189 -6.07 -16.38 -10.84
CA PRO A 189 -5.87 -15.94 -12.21
C PRO A 189 -4.39 -15.98 -12.59
N GLY A 190 -4.06 -16.62 -13.72
CA GLY A 190 -2.68 -16.82 -14.15
C GLY A 190 -1.97 -18.04 -13.53
N GLY A 191 -2.68 -18.91 -12.81
CA GLY A 191 -2.20 -20.22 -12.40
C GLY A 191 -1.18 -20.23 -11.26
N ARG A 192 -0.57 -21.40 -11.03
CA ARG A 192 0.46 -21.61 -10.01
C ARG A 192 1.75 -20.84 -10.33
N PRO A 193 2.65 -20.63 -9.35
CA PRO A 193 3.91 -19.94 -9.58
C PRO A 193 4.83 -20.76 -10.49
N ASP A 194 5.36 -20.14 -11.54
CA ASP A 194 6.31 -20.78 -12.45
C ASP A 194 7.75 -20.69 -11.92
N ALA A 195 8.62 -21.59 -12.40
CA ALA A 195 10.05 -21.48 -12.12
C ALA A 195 10.63 -20.24 -12.82
N VAL A 196 11.38 -19.43 -12.08
CA VAL A 196 12.14 -18.30 -12.64
C VAL A 196 13.62 -18.67 -12.65
N VAL A 197 14.24 -18.65 -13.83
CA VAL A 197 15.68 -18.88 -13.95
C VAL A 197 16.39 -17.61 -13.48
N VAL A 198 16.86 -17.61 -12.23
CA VAL A 198 17.48 -16.42 -11.60
C VAL A 198 18.66 -15.87 -12.43
N GLY A 199 19.39 -16.74 -13.13
CA GLY A 199 20.50 -16.35 -14.01
C GLY A 199 20.09 -15.50 -15.22
N THR A 200 18.81 -15.42 -15.58
CA THR A 200 18.32 -14.58 -16.69
C THR A 200 17.88 -13.18 -16.23
N ILE A 201 18.01 -12.86 -14.94
CA ILE A 201 17.66 -11.55 -14.41
C ILE A 201 18.80 -10.57 -14.74
N SER A 202 18.49 -9.56 -15.54
CA SER A 202 19.44 -8.51 -15.92
C SER A 202 19.93 -7.72 -14.70
N PRO A 203 21.12 -7.08 -14.77
CA PRO A 203 21.64 -6.25 -13.67
C PRO A 203 20.66 -5.14 -13.25
N THR A 204 19.98 -4.50 -14.22
CA THR A 204 18.94 -3.50 -13.95
C THR A 204 17.76 -4.12 -13.19
N GLY A 205 17.32 -5.32 -13.57
CA GLY A 205 16.28 -6.06 -12.86
C GLY A 205 16.69 -6.37 -11.41
N GLN A 206 17.94 -6.80 -11.19
CA GLN A 206 18.47 -7.05 -9.85
C GLN A 206 18.49 -5.78 -8.98
N ALA A 207 18.90 -4.64 -9.54
CA ALA A 207 18.92 -3.37 -8.84
C ALA A 207 17.52 -2.93 -8.39
N ILE A 208 16.50 -3.11 -9.25
CA ILE A 208 15.11 -2.78 -8.89
C ILE A 208 14.56 -3.74 -7.84
N LEU A 209 14.85 -5.04 -7.96
CA LEU A 209 14.48 -6.03 -6.93
C LEU A 209 15.10 -5.70 -5.57
N ALA A 210 16.37 -5.26 -5.55
CA ALA A 210 17.02 -4.81 -4.33
C ALA A 210 16.33 -3.57 -3.75
N LEU A 211 15.97 -2.59 -4.59
CA LEU A 211 15.24 -1.39 -4.17
C LEU A 211 13.85 -1.73 -3.59
N LEU A 212 13.13 -2.67 -4.20
CA LEU A 212 11.86 -3.19 -3.66
C LEU A 212 12.06 -3.83 -2.29
N GLY A 213 13.11 -4.64 -2.12
CA GLY A 213 13.46 -5.25 -0.84
C GLY A 213 13.77 -4.20 0.23
N VAL A 214 14.58 -3.19 -0.11
CA VAL A 214 14.89 -2.07 0.80
C VAL A 214 13.63 -1.29 1.16
N ALA A 215 12.76 -0.98 0.19
CA ALA A 215 11.51 -0.28 0.45
C ALA A 215 10.59 -1.06 1.40
N ALA A 216 10.50 -2.40 1.23
CA ALA A 216 9.74 -3.26 2.14
C ALA A 216 10.33 -3.26 3.57
N VAL A 217 11.66 -3.33 3.70
CA VAL A 217 12.33 -3.27 5.02
C VAL A 217 12.11 -1.91 5.68
N TYR A 218 12.25 -0.81 4.94
CA TYR A 218 12.03 0.54 5.45
C TYR A 218 10.56 0.80 5.83
N PHE A 219 9.61 0.22 5.09
CA PHE A 219 8.20 0.24 5.44
C PHE A 219 7.98 -0.38 6.83
N LEU A 220 8.48 -1.60 7.05
CA LEU A 220 8.39 -2.26 8.36
C LEU A 220 9.14 -1.49 9.45
N TYR A 221 10.35 -1.01 9.15
CA TYR A 221 11.14 -0.25 10.11
C TYR A 221 10.45 1.04 10.55
N SER A 222 9.78 1.74 9.64
CA SER A 222 9.08 2.97 9.96
C SER A 222 7.81 2.72 10.77
N LEU A 223 7.09 1.63 10.53
CA LEU A 223 5.99 1.20 11.41
C LEU A 223 6.49 0.88 12.82
N TYR A 224 7.65 0.20 12.93
CA TYR A 224 8.29 -0.07 14.21
C TYR A 224 8.67 1.20 14.94
N LEU A 225 9.28 2.16 14.24
CA LEU A 225 9.59 3.47 14.82
C LEU A 225 8.33 4.20 15.25
N GLY A 226 7.25 4.16 14.47
CA GLY A 226 5.96 4.73 14.88
C GLY A 226 5.45 4.11 16.18
N ALA A 227 5.63 2.80 16.38
CA ALA A 227 5.20 2.11 17.59
C ALA A 227 6.07 2.53 18.79
N ARG A 228 7.39 2.59 18.58
CA ARG A 228 8.36 3.01 19.61
C ARG A 228 8.21 4.47 20.02
N ILE A 229 7.98 5.36 19.05
CA ILE A 229 8.04 6.80 19.24
C ILE A 229 6.65 7.34 19.61
N ASN A 230 5.62 7.02 18.83
CA ASN A 230 4.30 7.62 19.02
C ASN A 230 3.48 6.91 20.10
N HIS A 231 3.74 5.62 20.33
CA HIS A 231 3.06 4.80 21.33
C HIS A 231 3.97 4.38 22.50
N GLU A 232 5.18 4.98 22.59
CA GLU A 232 6.14 4.79 23.69
C GLU A 232 6.48 3.32 24.00
N MET A 233 6.36 2.45 23.00
CA MET A 233 6.55 1.03 23.19
C MET A 233 8.02 0.68 23.45
N SER A 234 8.23 -0.40 24.21
CA SER A 234 9.52 -1.09 24.26
C SER A 234 9.86 -1.78 22.93
N ARG A 235 11.11 -2.26 22.79
CA ARG A 235 11.57 -2.97 21.58
C ARG A 235 10.73 -4.22 21.30
N SER A 236 10.49 -5.05 22.31
CA SER A 236 9.74 -6.30 22.15
C SER A 236 8.27 -6.06 21.78
N GLN A 237 7.63 -5.07 22.41
CA GLN A 237 6.26 -4.67 22.08
C GLN A 237 6.13 -4.18 20.63
N ALA A 238 7.02 -3.28 20.19
CA ALA A 238 7.00 -2.81 18.81
C ALA A 238 7.30 -3.92 17.79
N THR A 239 8.18 -4.87 18.13
CA THR A 239 8.41 -6.05 17.30
C THR A 239 7.15 -6.93 17.21
N ALA A 240 6.42 -7.12 18.31
CA ALA A 240 5.16 -7.88 18.29
C ALA A 240 4.10 -7.20 17.40
N VAL A 241 3.98 -5.88 17.46
CA VAL A 241 3.13 -5.09 16.55
C VAL A 241 3.53 -5.30 15.09
N LEU A 242 4.84 -5.27 14.79
CA LEU A 242 5.32 -5.56 13.44
C LEU A 242 4.98 -6.97 12.97
N THR A 243 5.14 -7.98 13.82
CA THR A 243 4.80 -9.37 13.47
C THR A 243 3.33 -9.49 13.09
N ALA A 244 2.45 -8.81 13.82
CA ALA A 244 1.02 -8.79 13.50
C ALA A 244 0.72 -8.09 12.17
N VAL A 245 1.39 -6.96 11.87
CA VAL A 245 1.26 -6.30 10.56
C VAL A 245 1.82 -7.16 9.43
N ALA A 246 2.97 -7.82 9.64
CA ALA A 246 3.57 -8.72 8.66
C ALA A 246 2.70 -9.97 8.41
N ALA A 247 1.88 -10.38 9.38
CA ALA A 247 0.89 -11.45 9.25
C ALA A 247 -0.42 -11.00 8.58
N ALA A 248 -0.68 -9.69 8.47
CA ALA A 248 -1.92 -9.17 7.91
C ALA A 248 -2.23 -9.65 6.48
N PRO A 249 -1.26 -9.78 5.55
CA PRO A 249 -1.49 -10.38 4.24
C PRO A 249 -2.03 -11.82 4.34
N VAL A 250 -1.56 -12.63 5.30
CA VAL A 250 -2.04 -14.00 5.49
C VAL A 250 -3.51 -13.98 5.92
N ILE A 251 -3.88 -13.11 6.86
CA ILE A 251 -5.27 -12.95 7.32
C ILE A 251 -6.17 -12.51 6.15
N TYR A 252 -5.70 -11.56 5.34
CA TYR A 252 -6.42 -11.12 4.15
C TYR A 252 -6.63 -12.27 3.15
N ILE A 253 -5.59 -13.07 2.88
CA ILE A 253 -5.70 -14.22 1.96
C ILE A 253 -6.66 -15.26 2.53
N VAL A 254 -6.57 -15.61 3.82
CA VAL A 254 -7.51 -16.52 4.48
C VAL A 254 -8.95 -16.04 4.33
N GLY A 255 -9.22 -14.76 4.64
CA GLY A 255 -10.56 -14.19 4.51
C GLY A 255 -11.08 -14.23 3.08
N THR A 256 -10.20 -13.96 2.10
CA THR A 256 -10.55 -14.02 0.67
C THR A 256 -10.89 -15.45 0.23
N VAL A 257 -10.08 -16.44 0.63
CA VAL A 257 -10.29 -17.85 0.30
C VAL A 257 -11.59 -18.35 0.93
N LEU A 258 -11.83 -18.06 2.21
CA LEU A 258 -13.07 -18.44 2.90
C LEU A 258 -14.30 -17.81 2.24
N TYR A 259 -14.23 -16.52 1.90
CA TYR A 259 -15.30 -15.86 1.16
C TYR A 259 -15.58 -16.56 -0.19
N SER A 260 -14.53 -16.90 -0.94
CA SER A 260 -14.67 -17.53 -2.25
C SER A 260 -15.15 -18.99 -2.22
N THR A 261 -15.07 -19.66 -1.07
CA THR A 261 -15.40 -21.09 -0.93
C THR A 261 -16.69 -21.34 -0.15
N VAL A 262 -17.13 -20.38 0.68
CA VAL A 262 -18.30 -20.55 1.56
C VAL A 262 -19.50 -19.73 1.06
N ILE A 263 -19.26 -18.59 0.42
CA ILE A 263 -20.32 -17.61 0.09
C ILE A 263 -20.63 -17.57 -1.42
N LEU A 264 -19.67 -17.94 -2.27
CA LEU A 264 -19.86 -18.15 -3.71
C LEU A 264 -20.01 -19.65 -4.00
#